data_AF-A0A953MPL0-F1
#
_entry.id   AF-A0A953MPL0-F1
#
_cell.length_a   1.000
_cell.length_b   1.000
_cell.length_c   1.000
_cell.angle_alpha   90.00
_cell.angle_beta   90.00
_cell.angle_gamma   90.00
#
_symmetry.space_group_name_H-M   'P 1'
#
loop_
_entity.id
_entity.type
_entity.pdbx_description
1 polymer ?
#
loop_
_entity_poly.entity_id
_entity_poly.type
_entity_poly.pdbx_seq_one_letter_code
_entity_poly.pdbx_strand_id
1 'polypeptide(L)'
;MISRRSFLKSIGVSAVALGAGFGTAKIFNGKNKNSFSVHGFLPADEKIIAEAVRAFVKKTGSSQQPIIMAENKIKEVVQKAYFSADGNNSFSGRGNVTFRIVKMNRRVQGDILLSDDKVSIYNPNEDFNGSFIYLRSKLQNRKAEYFFSAEYNESNLINSLLRGNNRTVVIENENGLVDKISLNGNYKNISVTGPQGKTGLKLENGLVNVHTSTCRHELCKQSGFASHAGDVLACAPNKVLIKIETI
;
A
#
# COMPACT_ATOMS: atom_id res chain seq x y z
N MET A 1 11.30 7.51 -33.29
CA MET A 1 10.06 8.01 -32.65
C MET A 1 9.07 6.85 -32.59
N ILE A 2 8.84 6.31 -31.40
CA ILE A 2 7.95 5.16 -31.21
C ILE A 2 6.51 5.69 -31.04
N SER A 3 5.63 5.27 -31.94
CA SER A 3 4.20 5.60 -31.95
C SER A 3 3.51 5.14 -30.66
N ARG A 4 2.59 5.97 -30.15
CA ARG A 4 1.75 5.71 -28.95
C ARG A 4 1.08 4.32 -28.94
N ARG A 5 0.92 3.68 -30.11
CA ARG A 5 0.33 2.34 -30.25
C ARG A 5 1.27 1.18 -29.89
N SER A 6 2.60 1.36 -29.94
CA SER A 6 3.55 0.28 -29.64
C SER A 6 3.94 0.20 -28.17
N PHE A 7 3.82 1.30 -27.41
CA PHE A 7 4.08 1.30 -25.96
C PHE A 7 3.07 0.46 -25.17
N LEU A 8 1.83 0.36 -25.67
CA LEU A 8 0.77 -0.44 -25.05
C LEU A 8 0.91 -1.96 -25.32
N LYS A 9 1.77 -2.39 -26.24
CA LYS A 9 2.02 -3.83 -26.50
C LYS A 9 3.21 -4.40 -25.72
N SER A 10 4.14 -3.56 -25.27
CA SER A 10 5.28 -4.00 -24.45
C SER A 10 4.96 -4.07 -22.95
N ILE A 11 3.86 -3.44 -22.54
CA ILE A 11 3.30 -3.59 -21.20
C ILE A 11 2.37 -4.80 -21.28
N GLY A 12 2.83 -5.95 -20.79
CA GLY A 12 2.01 -7.14 -20.56
C GLY A 12 0.96 -6.88 -19.48
N VAL A 13 0.02 -5.99 -19.77
CA VAL A 13 -1.26 -5.87 -19.08
C VAL A 13 -2.22 -6.72 -19.88
N SER A 14 -2.66 -7.78 -19.25
CA SER A 14 -3.86 -8.54 -19.62
C SER A 14 -4.94 -7.56 -20.08
N ALA A 15 -5.32 -7.66 -21.35
CA ALA A 15 -6.37 -6.85 -21.92
C ALA A 15 -7.69 -7.14 -21.21
N VAL A 16 -8.03 -6.34 -20.19
CA VAL A 16 -9.43 -6.12 -19.81
C VAL A 16 -9.85 -4.86 -20.54
N ALA A 17 -10.76 -5.05 -21.49
CA ALA A 17 -11.22 -4.05 -22.43
C ALA A 17 -11.76 -2.80 -21.71
N LEU A 18 -11.06 -1.67 -21.85
CA LEU A 18 -11.64 -0.34 -21.62
C LEU A 18 -12.32 0.12 -22.91
N GLY A 19 -13.46 -0.51 -23.20
CA GLY A 19 -14.46 -0.04 -24.15
C GLY A 19 -15.66 0.51 -23.37
N ALA A 20 -16.08 1.72 -23.71
CA ALA A 20 -17.27 2.45 -23.26
C ALA A 20 -18.28 1.66 -22.40
N GLY A 21 -18.50 2.11 -21.16
CA GLY A 21 -19.66 1.71 -20.37
C GLY A 21 -19.39 1.64 -18.87
N PHE A 22 -20.07 2.49 -18.11
CA PHE A 22 -20.35 2.23 -16.70
C PHE A 22 -21.00 0.84 -16.59
N GLY A 23 -20.39 -0.11 -15.87
CA GLY A 23 -20.97 -1.44 -15.71
C GLY A 23 -20.01 -2.48 -15.11
N THR A 24 -20.15 -2.69 -13.80
CA THR A 24 -19.91 -3.94 -13.05
C THR A 24 -18.93 -4.97 -13.65
N ALA A 25 -17.65 -4.92 -13.27
CA ALA A 25 -16.74 -6.05 -13.43
C ALA A 25 -16.64 -6.83 -12.11
N LYS A 26 -17.69 -7.59 -11.79
CA LYS A 26 -17.72 -8.56 -10.71
C LYS A 26 -17.18 -9.89 -11.25
N ILE A 27 -15.87 -10.06 -11.30
CA ILE A 27 -15.26 -11.37 -11.62
C ILE A 27 -13.97 -11.51 -10.80
N PHE A 28 -14.06 -12.26 -9.69
CA PHE A 28 -13.13 -13.35 -9.36
C PHE A 28 -13.81 -14.25 -8.32
N ASN A 29 -14.16 -15.47 -8.74
CA ASN A 29 -14.60 -16.53 -7.84
C ASN A 29 -13.37 -17.37 -7.46
N GLY A 30 -12.91 -17.23 -6.22
CA GLY A 30 -11.81 -18.00 -5.66
C GLY A 30 -11.83 -17.96 -4.13
N LYS A 31 -12.41 -19.01 -3.51
CA LYS A 31 -12.42 -19.36 -2.08
C LYS A 31 -12.38 -18.17 -1.09
N ASN A 32 -13.53 -17.87 -0.44
CA ASN A 32 -13.71 -16.90 0.67
C ASN A 32 -12.41 -16.48 1.37
N LYS A 33 -11.72 -15.49 0.81
CA LYS A 33 -10.60 -14.79 1.42
C LYS A 33 -11.16 -13.45 1.84
N ASN A 34 -11.61 -13.33 3.08
CA ASN A 34 -11.99 -12.03 3.61
C ASN A 34 -10.70 -11.24 3.83
N SER A 35 -10.35 -10.40 2.87
CA SER A 35 -9.32 -9.39 2.99
C SER A 35 -9.96 -8.01 2.94
N PHE A 36 -9.48 -7.10 3.79
CA PHE A 36 -9.93 -5.71 3.78
C PHE A 36 -8.73 -4.80 3.97
N SER A 37 -8.66 -3.72 3.22
CA SER A 37 -7.57 -2.76 3.35
C SER A 37 -8.05 -1.32 3.31
N VAL A 38 -7.28 -0.46 3.99
CA VAL A 38 -7.47 0.97 4.04
C VAL A 38 -6.13 1.62 3.80
N HIS A 39 -6.04 2.38 2.72
CA HIS A 39 -4.88 3.19 2.40
C HIS A 39 -5.27 4.65 2.49
N GLY A 40 -4.39 5.51 3.00
CA GLY A 40 -4.73 6.91 3.12
C GLY A 40 -3.55 7.81 3.41
N PHE A 41 -3.83 9.10 3.29
CA PHE A 41 -2.91 10.17 3.61
C PHE A 41 -3.48 10.93 4.80
N LEU A 42 -2.82 10.82 5.95
CA LEU A 42 -3.29 11.38 7.20
C LEU A 42 -2.47 12.61 7.60
N PRO A 43 -3.10 13.65 8.19
CA PRO A 43 -2.37 14.74 8.83
C PRO A 43 -1.54 14.22 10.01
N ALA A 44 -0.56 15.00 10.44
CA ALA A 44 0.20 14.77 11.68
C ALA A 44 -0.65 15.07 12.92
N ASP A 45 -1.76 14.36 13.06
CA ASP A 45 -2.77 14.53 14.12
C ASP A 45 -3.07 13.15 14.71
N GLU A 46 -2.58 12.92 15.93
CA GLU A 46 -2.68 11.62 16.63
C GLU A 46 -4.14 11.18 16.83
N LYS A 47 -5.06 12.13 16.99
CA LYS A 47 -6.48 11.82 17.13
C LYS A 47 -7.04 11.23 15.84
N ILE A 48 -6.68 11.80 14.70
CA ILE A 48 -7.11 11.29 13.38
C ILE A 48 -6.48 9.93 13.09
N ILE A 49 -5.20 9.74 13.42
CA ILE A 49 -4.54 8.44 13.25
C ILE A 49 -5.25 7.37 14.11
N ALA A 50 -5.56 7.69 15.37
CA ALA A 50 -6.31 6.80 16.25
C ALA A 50 -7.73 6.51 15.72
N GLU A 51 -8.43 7.51 15.17
CA GLU A 51 -9.74 7.33 14.53
C GLU A 51 -9.67 6.41 13.32
N ALA A 52 -8.63 6.53 12.48
CA ALA A 52 -8.40 5.65 11.34
C ALA A 52 -8.22 4.19 11.78
N VAL A 53 -7.43 3.97 12.82
CA VAL A 53 -7.23 2.64 13.41
C VAL A 53 -8.54 2.07 13.96
N ARG A 54 -9.30 2.86 14.74
CA ARG A 54 -10.58 2.39 15.30
C ARG A 54 -11.62 2.09 14.22
N ALA A 55 -11.70 2.91 13.18
CA ALA A 55 -12.58 2.68 12.04
C ALA A 55 -12.27 1.35 11.35
N PHE A 56 -10.97 1.08 11.15
CA PHE A 56 -10.49 -0.18 10.61
C PHE A 56 -10.84 -1.38 11.51
N VAL A 57 -10.51 -1.33 12.80
CA VAL A 57 -10.76 -2.44 13.74
C VAL A 57 -12.25 -2.73 13.87
N LYS A 58 -13.10 -1.69 13.94
CA LYS A 58 -14.55 -1.85 13.98
C LYS A 58 -15.10 -2.56 12.74
N LYS A 59 -14.49 -2.35 11.57
CA LYS A 59 -14.88 -2.99 10.30
C LYS A 59 -14.43 -4.44 10.22
N THR A 60 -13.23 -4.76 10.71
CA THR A 60 -12.63 -6.09 10.53
C THR A 60 -12.91 -7.04 11.68
N GLY A 61 -13.18 -6.53 12.89
CA GLY A 61 -13.50 -7.37 14.05
C GLY A 61 -12.39 -8.38 14.39
N SER A 62 -11.12 -8.02 14.17
CA SER A 62 -9.96 -8.86 14.54
C SER A 62 -9.56 -8.66 15.99
N SER A 63 -9.36 -9.76 16.72
CA SER A 63 -8.85 -9.80 18.10
C SER A 63 -7.39 -10.23 18.21
N GLN A 64 -6.70 -10.45 17.08
CA GLN A 64 -5.31 -10.88 17.08
C GLN A 64 -4.36 -9.70 17.37
N GLN A 65 -3.16 -10.02 17.85
CA GLN A 65 -2.13 -9.00 18.05
C GLN A 65 -1.69 -8.44 16.68
N PRO A 66 -1.74 -7.11 16.48
CA PRO A 66 -1.43 -6.52 15.19
C PRO A 66 0.08 -6.37 14.99
N ILE A 67 0.53 -6.48 13.74
CA ILE A 67 1.87 -6.06 13.34
C ILE A 67 1.82 -4.56 13.07
N ILE A 68 2.63 -3.76 13.78
CA ILE A 68 2.61 -2.29 13.64
C ILE A 68 4.00 -1.80 13.22
N MET A 69 4.04 -1.16 12.05
CA MET A 69 5.23 -0.64 11.40
C MET A 69 5.14 0.88 11.34
N ALA A 70 5.65 1.53 12.38
CA ALA A 70 5.63 2.99 12.54
C ALA A 70 6.75 3.45 13.48
N GLU A 71 7.08 4.74 13.43
CA GLU A 71 7.96 5.40 14.42
C GLU A 71 7.38 5.26 15.84
N ASN A 72 8.24 5.20 16.87
CA ASN A 72 7.86 4.87 18.25
C ASN A 72 6.61 5.64 18.76
N LYS A 73 6.60 6.95 18.58
CA LYS A 73 5.47 7.81 19.00
C LYS A 73 4.15 7.42 18.33
N ILE A 74 4.17 7.18 17.02
CA ILE A 74 2.97 6.79 16.25
C ILE A 74 2.57 5.35 16.56
N LYS A 75 3.55 4.47 16.78
CA LYS A 75 3.33 3.08 17.16
C LYS A 75 2.52 2.98 18.46
N GLU A 76 2.85 3.78 19.47
CA GLU A 76 2.08 3.84 20.74
C GLU A 76 0.63 4.29 20.52
N VAL A 77 0.41 5.32 19.68
CA VAL A 77 -0.92 5.81 19.32
C VAL A 77 -1.75 4.70 18.67
N VAL A 78 -1.16 3.98 17.71
CA VAL A 78 -1.82 2.89 16.98
C VAL A 78 -2.11 1.72 17.91
N GLN A 79 -1.15 1.32 18.75
CA GLN A 79 -1.35 0.26 19.75
C GLN A 79 -2.50 0.58 20.70
N LYS A 80 -2.49 1.78 21.30
CA LYS A 80 -3.55 2.22 22.21
C LYS A 80 -4.91 2.28 21.50
N ALA A 81 -4.96 2.81 20.28
CA ALA A 81 -6.19 2.89 19.50
C ALA A 81 -6.76 1.51 19.17
N TYR A 82 -5.90 0.57 18.76
CA TYR A 82 -6.27 -0.80 18.42
C TYR A 82 -6.94 -1.52 19.60
N PHE A 83 -6.26 -1.57 20.74
CA PHE A 83 -6.79 -2.26 21.93
C PHE A 83 -7.97 -1.52 22.57
N SER A 84 -8.07 -0.19 22.41
CA SER A 84 -9.24 0.57 22.88
C SER A 84 -10.51 0.33 22.07
N ALA A 85 -10.38 -0.13 20.82
CA ALA A 85 -11.52 -0.41 19.94
C ALA A 85 -12.25 -1.72 20.30
N ASP A 86 -11.66 -2.54 21.17
CA ASP A 86 -12.06 -3.90 21.54
C ASP A 86 -13.26 -3.95 22.53
N GLY A 87 -13.53 -2.85 23.24
CA GLY A 87 -14.31 -2.89 24.48
C GLY A 87 -15.82 -3.16 24.42
N ASN A 88 -16.45 -3.51 23.29
CA ASN A 88 -17.93 -3.68 23.25
C ASN A 88 -18.51 -4.63 22.19
N ASN A 89 -17.70 -5.28 21.34
CA ASN A 89 -18.23 -6.19 20.31
C ASN A 89 -17.63 -7.58 20.47
N SER A 90 -18.43 -8.63 20.33
CA SER A 90 -17.92 -10.00 20.28
C SER A 90 -17.08 -10.17 19.00
N PHE A 91 -15.75 -10.07 19.12
CA PHE A 91 -14.80 -10.25 18.04
C PHE A 91 -14.80 -11.71 17.58
N SER A 92 -15.23 -11.97 16.34
CA SER A 92 -15.20 -13.30 15.71
C SER A 92 -14.12 -13.45 14.63
N GLY A 93 -13.45 -12.35 14.25
CA GLY A 93 -12.44 -12.33 13.19
C GLY A 93 -11.12 -12.92 13.66
N ARG A 94 -10.72 -14.06 13.09
CA ARG A 94 -9.41 -14.69 13.32
C ARG A 94 -8.32 -14.21 12.36
N GLY A 95 -8.60 -13.18 11.57
CA GLY A 95 -7.66 -12.66 10.59
C GLY A 95 -6.59 -11.76 11.19
N ASN A 96 -5.47 -11.68 10.50
CA ASN A 96 -4.29 -10.95 10.95
C ASN A 96 -4.38 -9.51 10.51
N VAL A 97 -3.88 -8.60 11.34
CA VAL A 97 -3.90 -7.16 11.07
C VAL A 97 -2.48 -6.63 10.98
N THR A 98 -2.22 -5.87 9.91
CA THR A 98 -0.99 -5.09 9.76
C THR A 98 -1.33 -3.62 9.64
N PHE A 99 -0.69 -2.79 10.45
CA PHE A 99 -0.68 -1.34 10.30
C PHE A 99 0.69 -0.86 9.87
N ARG A 100 0.70 0.09 8.95
CA ARG A 100 1.90 0.74 8.45
C ARG A 100 1.65 2.24 8.37
N ILE A 101 2.46 3.00 9.10
CA ILE A 101 2.35 4.44 9.16
C ILE A 101 3.72 5.05 8.96
N VAL A 102 3.88 5.80 7.86
CA VAL A 102 5.19 6.31 7.42
C VAL A 102 5.10 7.81 7.22
N LYS A 103 6.03 8.55 7.82
CA LYS A 103 6.15 9.98 7.60
C LYS A 103 6.58 10.25 6.16
N MET A 104 5.87 11.15 5.49
CA MET A 104 6.13 11.55 4.12
C MET A 104 6.99 12.81 4.08
N ASN A 105 7.86 12.90 3.08
CA ASN A 105 8.74 14.05 2.87
C ASN A 105 8.03 15.23 2.16
N ARG A 106 6.72 15.13 1.92
CA ARG A 106 5.92 16.14 1.22
C ARG A 106 4.47 16.13 1.69
N ARG A 107 3.84 17.30 1.65
CA ARG A 107 2.45 17.50 2.05
C ARG A 107 1.51 17.28 0.87
N VAL A 108 0.70 16.22 0.93
CA VAL A 108 -0.39 15.95 -0.03
C VAL A 108 -1.74 16.28 0.59
N GLN A 109 -2.83 16.25 -0.18
CA GLN A 109 -4.16 16.39 0.39
C GLN A 109 -4.57 15.08 1.09
N GLY A 110 -5.19 15.21 2.26
CA GLY A 110 -5.66 14.05 3.01
C GLY A 110 -6.88 13.42 2.36
N ASP A 111 -6.84 12.10 2.20
CA ASP A 111 -7.97 11.27 1.79
C ASP A 111 -7.69 9.80 2.16
N ILE A 112 -8.69 8.94 2.00
CA ILE A 112 -8.61 7.49 2.20
C ILE A 112 -9.25 6.73 1.04
N LEU A 113 -8.73 5.52 0.80
CA LEU A 113 -9.20 4.53 -0.16
C LEU A 113 -9.42 3.23 0.60
N LEU A 114 -10.52 2.55 0.31
CA LEU A 114 -10.86 1.26 0.90
C LEU A 114 -10.93 0.22 -0.22
N SER A 115 -10.55 -1.01 0.08
CA SER A 115 -10.71 -2.15 -0.81
C SER A 115 -10.96 -3.44 -0.04
N ASP A 116 -11.57 -4.41 -0.70
CA ASP A 116 -11.68 -5.78 -0.22
C ASP A 116 -11.53 -6.79 -1.37
N ASP A 117 -11.82 -8.05 -1.10
CA ASP A 117 -11.79 -9.14 -2.07
C ASP A 117 -12.82 -9.00 -3.20
N LYS A 118 -13.89 -8.21 -3.00
CA LYS A 118 -15.01 -8.03 -3.93
C LYS A 118 -14.93 -6.73 -4.70
N VAL A 119 -14.33 -5.70 -4.11
CA VAL A 119 -14.30 -4.33 -4.58
C VAL A 119 -12.87 -3.81 -4.50
N SER A 120 -12.24 -3.65 -5.67
CA SER A 120 -10.85 -3.22 -5.77
C SER A 120 -10.64 -1.81 -5.22
N ILE A 121 -11.60 -0.90 -5.40
CA ILE A 121 -11.62 0.43 -4.79
C ILE A 121 -13.09 0.81 -4.55
N TYR A 122 -13.44 1.06 -3.29
CA TYR A 122 -14.77 1.54 -2.91
C TYR A 122 -15.01 2.97 -3.41
N ASN A 123 -16.21 3.24 -3.95
CA ASN A 123 -16.66 4.59 -4.26
C ASN A 123 -16.94 5.34 -2.95
N PRO A 124 -16.21 6.43 -2.65
CA PRO A 124 -16.37 7.12 -1.38
C PRO A 124 -17.72 7.78 -1.14
N ASN A 125 -18.51 8.03 -2.19
CA ASN A 125 -19.81 8.70 -2.10
C ASN A 125 -20.98 7.71 -2.00
N GLU A 126 -20.76 6.45 -2.38
CA GLU A 126 -21.81 5.44 -2.47
C GLU A 126 -21.56 4.29 -1.49
N ASP A 127 -20.31 3.83 -1.36
CA ASP A 127 -19.99 2.60 -0.66
C ASP A 127 -19.45 2.82 0.76
N PHE A 128 -18.96 4.03 1.07
CA PHE A 128 -18.49 4.32 2.42
C PHE A 128 -19.69 4.38 3.37
N ASN A 129 -19.54 3.81 4.57
CA ASN A 129 -20.56 3.92 5.60
C ASN A 129 -19.93 4.17 6.98
N GLY A 130 -20.74 4.72 7.89
CA GLY A 130 -20.39 4.91 9.30
C GLY A 130 -19.05 5.63 9.52
N SER A 131 -18.12 4.93 10.17
CA SER A 131 -16.84 5.49 10.62
C SER A 131 -15.94 6.01 9.48
N PHE A 132 -16.04 5.44 8.27
CA PHE A 132 -15.18 5.86 7.14
C PHE A 132 -15.64 7.15 6.46
N ILE A 133 -16.95 7.42 6.41
CA ILE A 133 -17.47 8.73 5.96
C ILE A 133 -16.97 9.82 6.92
N TYR A 134 -17.13 9.59 8.23
CA TYR A 134 -16.68 10.53 9.25
C TYR A 134 -15.18 10.78 9.16
N LEU A 135 -14.37 9.72 9.09
CA LEU A 135 -12.91 9.82 8.95
C LEU A 135 -12.53 10.62 7.71
N ARG A 136 -13.10 10.29 6.54
CA ARG A 136 -12.84 11.00 5.29
C ARG A 136 -13.16 12.49 5.39
N SER A 137 -14.29 12.84 6.03
CA SER A 137 -14.67 14.26 6.24
C SER A 137 -13.63 15.04 7.05
N LYS A 138 -12.92 14.39 7.98
CA LYS A 138 -11.86 15.01 8.78
C LYS A 138 -10.53 15.16 8.02
N LEU A 139 -10.34 14.38 6.96
CA LEU A 139 -9.14 14.42 6.11
C LEU A 139 -9.26 15.44 4.99
N GLN A 140 -10.48 15.60 4.46
CA GLN A 140 -10.77 16.57 3.42
C GLN A 140 -10.32 17.97 3.86
N ASN A 141 -9.64 18.67 2.95
CA ASN A 141 -9.04 20.00 3.15
C ASN A 141 -7.91 20.08 4.17
N ARG A 142 -7.41 18.96 4.72
CA ARG A 142 -6.19 18.94 5.54
C ARG A 142 -5.00 18.46 4.72
N LYS A 143 -3.82 19.00 5.03
CA LYS A 143 -2.56 18.50 4.48
C LYS A 143 -2.12 17.27 5.26
N ALA A 144 -1.80 16.22 4.53
CA ALA A 144 -1.30 14.97 5.07
C ALA A 144 0.23 14.97 5.17
N GLU A 145 0.73 14.39 6.25
CA GLU A 145 2.15 14.19 6.52
C GLU A 145 2.50 12.71 6.70
N TYR A 146 1.51 11.85 6.90
CA TYR A 146 1.70 10.40 7.03
C TYR A 146 0.98 9.66 5.91
N PHE A 147 1.66 8.66 5.34
CA PHE A 147 1.00 7.58 4.63
C PHE A 147 0.53 6.55 5.67
N PHE A 148 -0.72 6.11 5.55
CA PHE A 148 -1.35 5.12 6.40
C PHE A 148 -1.81 3.95 5.54
N SER A 149 -1.44 2.74 5.94
CA SER A 149 -2.00 1.49 5.41
C SER A 149 -2.44 0.62 6.58
N ALA A 150 -3.64 0.07 6.50
CA ALA A 150 -4.15 -0.94 7.40
C ALA A 150 -4.72 -2.09 6.58
N GLU A 151 -4.34 -3.32 6.92
CA GLU A 151 -4.68 -4.51 6.14
C GLU A 151 -5.11 -5.65 7.05
N TYR A 152 -6.19 -6.33 6.66
CA TYR A 152 -6.77 -7.47 7.34
C TYR A 152 -6.85 -8.65 6.37
N ASN A 153 -6.53 -9.84 6.86
CA ASN A 153 -6.63 -11.07 6.07
C ASN A 153 -6.98 -12.27 6.94
N GLU A 154 -8.12 -12.93 6.64
CA GLU A 154 -8.59 -14.16 7.31
C GLU A 154 -7.87 -15.44 6.88
N SER A 155 -7.21 -15.44 5.73
CA SER A 155 -6.43 -16.61 5.36
C SER A 155 -5.26 -16.75 6.33
N ASN A 156 -5.13 -17.96 6.93
CA ASN A 156 -4.12 -18.31 7.91
C ASN A 156 -2.78 -17.65 7.55
N LEU A 157 -2.35 -16.62 8.32
CA LEU A 157 -1.01 -16.04 8.19
C LEU A 157 0.00 -17.15 8.15
N ILE A 158 -0.21 -18.20 8.94
CA ILE A 158 0.60 -19.42 9.00
C ILE A 158 0.84 -19.98 7.58
N ASN A 159 -0.12 -20.04 6.66
CA ASN A 159 0.16 -20.51 5.29
C ASN A 159 0.84 -19.45 4.39
N SER A 160 0.79 -18.15 4.70
CA SER A 160 1.55 -17.08 4.01
C SER A 160 2.90 -16.74 4.65
N LEU A 161 3.10 -17.18 5.90
CA LEU A 161 4.32 -17.06 6.69
C LEU A 161 5.17 -18.34 6.55
N LEU A 162 4.52 -19.52 6.54
CA LEU A 162 5.15 -20.83 6.29
C LEU A 162 5.37 -21.11 4.80
N ARG A 163 4.61 -20.47 3.89
CA ARG A 163 5.09 -20.24 2.51
C ARG A 163 6.01 -19.03 2.57
N GLY A 164 7.24 -19.27 3.00
CA GLY A 164 8.37 -18.35 3.05
C GLY A 164 8.00 -16.88 2.92
N ASN A 165 7.95 -16.19 4.06
CA ASN A 165 7.79 -14.74 4.17
C ASN A 165 8.85 -13.91 3.41
N ASN A 166 9.71 -14.53 2.61
CA ASN A 166 10.79 -13.93 1.84
C ASN A 166 10.22 -13.22 0.61
N ARG A 167 9.67 -12.03 0.84
CA ARG A 167 9.41 -11.08 -0.24
C ARG A 167 10.72 -10.46 -0.66
N THR A 168 10.90 -10.30 -1.95
CA THR A 168 12.15 -9.79 -2.51
C THR A 168 11.86 -8.63 -3.45
N VAL A 169 12.56 -7.51 -3.25
CA VAL A 169 12.61 -6.41 -4.21
C VAL A 169 13.53 -6.87 -5.32
N VAL A 170 13.00 -7.02 -6.53
CA VAL A 170 13.77 -7.23 -7.74
C VAL A 170 13.90 -5.88 -8.44
N ILE A 171 15.15 -5.47 -8.67
CA ILE A 171 15.50 -4.18 -9.25
C ILE A 171 16.18 -4.45 -10.58
N GLU A 172 15.60 -3.94 -11.66
CA GLU A 172 16.11 -4.10 -13.02
C GLU A 172 16.35 -2.73 -13.65
N ASN A 173 17.37 -2.65 -14.51
CA ASN A 173 17.55 -1.53 -15.42
C ASN A 173 17.76 -2.04 -16.86
N GLU A 174 18.12 -1.14 -17.76
CA GLU A 174 18.37 -1.45 -19.17
C GLU A 174 19.49 -2.47 -19.42
N ASN A 175 20.38 -2.68 -18.46
CA ASN A 175 21.46 -3.66 -18.53
C ASN A 175 21.09 -5.01 -17.89
N GLY A 176 19.86 -5.16 -17.37
CA GLY A 176 19.34 -6.38 -16.75
C GLY A 176 19.13 -6.24 -15.25
N LEU A 177 19.24 -7.37 -14.53
CA LEU A 177 19.07 -7.42 -13.08
C LEU A 177 20.19 -6.63 -12.38
N VAL A 178 19.80 -5.64 -11.59
CA VAL A 178 20.71 -4.80 -10.79
C VAL A 178 20.91 -5.41 -9.41
N ASP A 179 19.82 -5.74 -8.72
CA ASP A 179 19.88 -6.34 -7.38
C ASP A 179 18.56 -7.09 -7.08
N LYS A 180 18.65 -8.06 -6.17
CA LYS A 180 17.52 -8.83 -5.64
C LYS A 180 17.65 -8.90 -4.12
N ILE A 181 16.81 -8.14 -3.41
CA ILE A 181 17.00 -7.85 -1.98
C ILE A 181 15.78 -8.25 -1.19
N SER A 182 15.96 -9.01 -0.11
CA SER A 182 14.88 -9.34 0.81
C SER A 182 14.27 -8.07 1.42
N LEU A 183 12.94 -7.95 1.36
CA LEU A 183 12.19 -6.90 2.04
C LEU A 183 12.25 -7.04 3.57
N ASN A 184 12.60 -8.22 4.09
CA ASN A 184 12.54 -8.52 5.52
C ASN A 184 13.71 -7.93 6.34
N GLY A 185 14.47 -7.00 5.77
CA GLY A 185 15.69 -6.45 6.36
C GLY A 185 15.57 -5.01 6.88
N ASN A 186 16.67 -4.59 7.50
CA ASN A 186 16.93 -3.22 7.95
C ASN A 186 16.99 -2.22 6.79
N TYR A 187 17.00 -0.94 7.16
CA TYR A 187 17.17 0.20 6.24
C TYR A 187 18.29 -0.01 5.22
N LYS A 188 17.98 0.17 3.93
CA LYS A 188 18.96 0.16 2.83
C LYS A 188 18.60 1.22 1.79
N ASN A 189 19.57 2.08 1.47
CA ASN A 189 19.49 2.96 0.31
C ASN A 189 20.22 2.31 -0.86
N ILE A 190 19.57 2.34 -2.03
CA ILE A 190 20.13 1.77 -3.25
C ILE A 190 20.07 2.86 -4.31
N SER A 191 21.17 3.07 -5.02
CA SER A 191 21.21 3.97 -6.15
C SER A 191 21.33 3.17 -7.43
N VAL A 192 20.32 3.24 -8.28
CA VAL A 192 20.28 2.57 -9.58
C VAL A 192 20.63 3.57 -10.67
N THR A 193 21.65 3.29 -11.46
CA THR A 193 22.02 4.12 -12.62
C THR A 193 21.11 3.82 -13.80
N GLY A 194 20.64 4.88 -14.46
CA GLY A 194 19.92 4.84 -15.73
C GLY A 194 20.36 5.98 -16.66
N PRO A 195 19.78 6.06 -17.87
CA PRO A 195 20.27 6.93 -18.94
C PRO A 195 20.02 8.43 -18.71
N GLN A 196 19.09 8.83 -17.84
CA GLN A 196 18.92 10.24 -17.42
C GLN A 196 19.54 10.54 -16.05
N GLY A 197 20.26 9.57 -15.47
CA GLY A 197 20.94 9.70 -14.20
C GLY A 197 20.51 8.63 -13.19
N LYS A 198 20.66 8.94 -11.90
CA LYS A 198 20.43 7.99 -10.81
C LYS A 198 18.98 8.01 -10.33
N THR A 199 18.50 6.84 -9.91
CA THR A 199 17.23 6.62 -9.20
C THR A 199 17.55 6.01 -7.85
N GLY A 200 17.25 6.72 -6.77
CA GLY A 200 17.48 6.24 -5.42
C GLY A 200 16.25 5.56 -4.85
N LEU A 201 16.41 4.31 -4.45
CA LEU A 201 15.43 3.51 -3.73
C LEU A 201 15.76 3.53 -2.25
N LYS A 202 14.73 3.63 -1.42
CA LYS A 202 14.82 3.46 0.02
C LYS A 202 14.01 2.24 0.39
N LEU A 203 14.69 1.27 1.00
CA LEU A 203 14.08 0.07 1.55
C LEU A 203 14.11 0.18 3.06
N GLU A 204 12.95 0.13 3.70
CA GLU A 204 12.87 0.25 5.15
C GLU A 204 11.57 -0.41 5.63
N ASN A 205 11.63 -1.21 6.70
CA ASN A 205 10.43 -1.80 7.32
C ASN A 205 9.56 -2.58 6.31
N GLY A 206 10.16 -3.39 5.43
CA GLY A 206 9.40 -4.14 4.43
C GLY A 206 8.65 -3.27 3.41
N LEU A 207 9.23 -2.12 3.08
CA LEU A 207 8.74 -1.21 2.05
C LEU A 207 9.85 -0.92 1.08
N VAL A 208 9.49 -0.64 -0.17
CA VAL A 208 10.35 0.03 -1.12
C VAL A 208 9.64 1.27 -1.66
N ASN A 209 10.35 2.38 -1.70
CA ASN A 209 9.92 3.56 -2.44
C ASN A 209 11.09 4.21 -3.17
N VAL A 210 10.77 4.99 -4.20
CA VAL A 210 11.75 5.86 -4.82
C VAL A 210 11.85 7.14 -4.01
N HIS A 211 13.01 7.41 -3.41
CA HIS A 211 13.24 8.61 -2.60
C HIS A 211 13.95 9.72 -3.40
N THR A 212 14.73 9.38 -4.43
CA THR A 212 15.36 10.34 -5.35
C THR A 212 15.26 9.87 -6.79
N SER A 213 15.15 10.81 -7.73
CA SER A 213 15.16 10.53 -9.16
C SER A 213 15.66 11.74 -9.89
N THR A 214 16.49 11.52 -10.89
CA THR A 214 17.03 12.54 -11.80
C THR A 214 16.08 12.87 -12.95
N CYS A 215 14.97 12.13 -13.10
CA CYS A 215 14.05 12.33 -14.20
C CYS A 215 13.15 13.57 -13.99
N ARG A 216 12.86 14.28 -15.07
CA ARG A 216 12.17 15.59 -15.07
C ARG A 216 10.87 15.64 -14.26
N HIS A 217 10.06 14.58 -14.33
CA HIS A 217 8.72 14.56 -13.75
C HIS A 217 8.65 13.83 -12.40
N GLU A 218 9.72 13.13 -12.01
CA GLU A 218 9.83 12.43 -10.73
C GLU A 218 8.65 11.48 -10.42
N LEU A 219 7.89 11.01 -11.42
CA LEU A 219 6.65 10.26 -11.23
C LEU A 219 6.83 9.03 -10.33
N CYS A 220 7.96 8.35 -10.43
CA CYS A 220 8.31 7.20 -9.60
C CYS A 220 8.47 7.54 -8.11
N LYS A 221 8.94 8.75 -7.76
CA LYS A 221 8.90 9.26 -6.37
C LYS A 221 7.46 9.54 -5.93
N GLN A 222 6.57 9.80 -6.90
CA GLN A 222 5.17 10.09 -6.62
C GLN A 222 4.32 8.84 -6.38
N SER A 223 4.73 7.70 -6.93
CA SER A 223 4.05 6.41 -6.86
C SER A 223 3.93 5.82 -5.44
N GLY A 224 4.63 6.39 -4.45
CA GLY A 224 4.49 5.98 -3.05
C GLY A 224 5.32 4.74 -2.72
N PHE A 225 4.78 3.89 -1.83
CA PHE A 225 5.44 2.71 -1.32
C PHE A 225 4.86 1.44 -1.95
N ALA A 226 5.73 0.46 -2.18
CA ALA A 226 5.36 -0.90 -2.54
C ALA A 226 5.77 -1.86 -1.41
N SER A 227 4.94 -2.86 -1.12
CA SER A 227 5.20 -3.88 -0.09
C SER A 227 4.64 -5.28 -0.38
N HIS A 228 3.76 -5.41 -1.37
CA HIS A 228 3.02 -6.62 -1.66
C HIS A 228 3.55 -7.31 -2.91
N ALA A 229 3.49 -8.64 -2.92
CA ALA A 229 3.87 -9.39 -4.10
C ALA A 229 2.99 -8.99 -5.30
N GLY A 230 3.63 -8.67 -6.41
CA GLY A 230 2.98 -8.12 -7.60
C GLY A 230 3.02 -6.59 -7.68
N ASP A 231 3.40 -5.87 -6.62
CA ASP A 231 3.60 -4.43 -6.70
C ASP A 231 4.74 -4.08 -7.66
N VAL A 232 4.54 -3.00 -8.42
CA VAL A 232 5.51 -2.50 -9.38
C VAL A 232 5.69 -0.99 -9.23
N LEU A 233 6.95 -0.54 -9.12
CA LEU A 233 7.33 0.85 -9.29
C LEU A 233 8.20 0.98 -10.54
N ALA A 234 7.96 2.00 -11.35
CA ALA A 234 8.70 2.20 -12.60
C ALA A 234 9.18 3.64 -12.74
N CYS A 235 10.47 3.80 -13.08
CA CYS A 235 11.05 5.06 -13.49
C CYS A 235 11.37 4.98 -14.99
N ALA A 236 10.35 5.15 -15.83
CA ALA A 236 10.46 4.97 -17.28
C ALA A 236 11.60 5.79 -17.93
N PRO A 237 11.83 7.08 -17.59
CA PRO A 237 12.93 7.83 -18.21
C PRO A 237 14.32 7.31 -17.84
N ASN A 238 14.49 6.75 -16.64
CA ASN A 238 15.73 6.09 -16.21
C ASN A 238 15.74 4.58 -16.51
N LYS A 239 14.72 4.06 -17.19
CA LYS A 239 14.56 2.63 -17.50
C LYS A 239 14.78 1.71 -16.30
N VAL A 240 14.33 2.14 -15.11
CA VAL A 240 14.42 1.35 -13.86
C VAL A 240 13.06 0.76 -13.54
N LEU A 241 13.03 -0.53 -13.22
CA LEU A 241 11.84 -1.27 -12.80
C LEU A 241 12.09 -1.92 -11.45
N ILE A 242 11.15 -1.76 -10.53
CA ILE A 242 11.18 -2.35 -9.20
C ILE A 242 9.94 -3.22 -9.06
N LYS A 243 10.13 -4.51 -8.76
CA LYS A 243 9.06 -5.49 -8.56
C LYS A 243 9.18 -6.12 -7.19
N ILE A 244 8.05 -6.51 -6.61
CA ILE A 244 8.05 -7.33 -5.40
C ILE A 244 7.59 -8.74 -5.76
N GLU A 245 8.44 -9.71 -5.47
CA GLU A 245 8.18 -11.14 -5.71
C GLU A 245 8.14 -11.90 -4.39
N THR A 246 7.33 -12.95 -4.35
CA THR A 246 7.41 -13.99 -3.30
C THR A 246 8.39 -15.06 -3.77
N ILE A 247 9.31 -15.49 -2.90
CA ILE A 247 10.15 -16.68 -3.14
C ILE A 247 9.34 -17.95 -2.91
#